data_AF-S4XQA7-F1
#
_entry.id   AF-S4XQA7-F1
#
_cell.length_a   1.000
_cell.length_b   1.000
_cell.length_c   1.000
_cell.angle_alpha   90.00
_cell.angle_beta   90.00
_cell.angle_gamma   90.00
#
_symmetry.space_group_name_H-M   'P 1'
#
loop_
_entity.id
_entity.type
_entity.pdbx_description
1 polymer ?
#
loop_
_entity_poly.entity_id
_entity_poly.type
_entity_poly.pdbx_seq_one_letter_code
_entity_poly.pdbx_strand_id
1 'polypeptide(L)'
;MTREEGGAPRSAIERIGEKAGRSWPSIEAAARLSAETRARLAALLREQIPCDTSAVVFGSLARGEYTTGSDLDWTLLIDGQADEGHFSQVQAITKILKAAKFHEPGPTGVFGNVAFSHPILHQIGGQEDTNKNTTQRILLLLESLAIGKPDAHERVLRLVLSRYVEDDRGLHYGSKREIIPMFLLNDIVRYWRTVAVDFVYKQRERSSGWALRNAKLRMSRKLIFVSGLITCFGFELFGKDRATWADEGDRISTPALVRFLRERIRVTPLESLAEVLLRPAISAETARMLFDSYDAFLDLLSNEEERGRLKQLPLDEQLGHDPTFKRVRDIGREFQRGLDRLFFEEDPELRKLIQTYGVF
;
A
#
# COMPACT_ATOMS: atom_id res chain seq x y z
N MET A 1 16.66 -20.49 -36.84
CA MET A 1 16.54 -21.39 -35.67
C MET A 1 15.94 -20.57 -34.54
N THR A 2 14.71 -20.93 -34.18
CA THR A 2 13.96 -20.60 -32.95
C THR A 2 14.11 -19.19 -32.38
N ARG A 3 13.14 -18.33 -32.72
CA ARG A 3 12.75 -17.19 -31.87
C ARG A 3 12.25 -17.75 -30.54
N GLU A 4 12.94 -17.43 -29.45
CA GLU A 4 12.41 -17.66 -28.11
C GLU A 4 11.10 -16.89 -27.97
N GLU A 5 10.04 -17.60 -27.64
CA GLU A 5 8.76 -17.04 -27.23
C GLU A 5 9.01 -16.18 -25.99
N GLY A 6 8.86 -14.87 -26.13
CA GLY A 6 9.02 -13.91 -25.04
C GLY A 6 7.94 -14.13 -23.98
N GLY A 7 8.23 -14.97 -22.99
CA GLY A 7 7.45 -15.08 -21.77
C GLY A 7 7.37 -13.73 -21.07
N ALA A 8 6.26 -13.47 -20.38
CA ALA A 8 6.12 -12.29 -19.55
C ALA A 8 7.33 -12.18 -18.59
N PRO A 9 7.88 -10.96 -18.37
CA PRO A 9 9.00 -10.78 -17.46
C PRO A 9 8.62 -11.32 -16.07
N ARG A 10 9.50 -12.15 -15.48
CA ARG A 10 9.30 -12.71 -14.13
C ARG A 10 9.12 -11.58 -13.12
N SER A 11 8.15 -11.75 -12.22
CA SER A 11 7.88 -10.84 -11.10
C SER A 11 9.09 -10.73 -10.15
N ALA A 12 9.16 -9.66 -9.35
CA ALA A 12 10.25 -9.52 -8.38
C ALA A 12 10.11 -10.58 -7.27
N ILE A 13 8.88 -11.00 -6.95
CA ILE A 13 8.61 -12.07 -5.99
C ILE A 13 9.12 -13.43 -6.49
N GLU A 14 8.94 -13.79 -7.77
CA GLU A 14 9.52 -15.03 -8.31
C GLU A 14 11.06 -15.02 -8.23
N ARG A 15 11.67 -13.89 -8.62
CA ARG A 15 13.13 -13.72 -8.59
C ARG A 15 13.69 -13.77 -7.17
N ILE A 16 12.97 -13.23 -6.18
CA ILE A 16 13.41 -13.33 -4.78
C ILE A 16 13.22 -14.75 -4.24
N GLY A 17 12.22 -15.49 -4.72
CA GLY A 17 12.05 -16.92 -4.45
C GLY A 17 13.26 -17.75 -4.91
N GLU A 18 13.75 -17.48 -6.12
CA GLU A 18 14.99 -18.10 -6.64
C GLU A 18 16.21 -17.72 -5.79
N LYS A 19 16.40 -16.42 -5.49
CA LYS A 19 17.51 -15.93 -4.64
C LYS A 19 17.48 -16.58 -3.25
N ALA A 20 16.28 -16.80 -2.70
CA ALA A 20 16.07 -17.36 -1.36
C ALA A 20 16.05 -18.90 -1.34
N GLY A 21 15.92 -19.57 -2.49
CA GLY A 21 15.64 -21.00 -2.57
C GLY A 21 14.32 -21.37 -1.90
N ARG A 22 13.28 -20.53 -2.05
CA ARG A 22 12.03 -20.61 -1.28
C ARG A 22 10.81 -20.29 -2.15
N SER A 23 9.65 -20.83 -1.78
CA SER A 23 8.34 -20.46 -2.31
C SER A 23 7.39 -20.05 -1.18
N TRP A 24 6.36 -19.26 -1.50
CA TRP A 24 5.44 -18.65 -0.54
C TRP A 24 3.99 -18.91 -0.96
N PRO A 25 3.45 -20.08 -0.61
CA PRO A 25 2.17 -20.56 -1.14
C PRO A 25 0.98 -19.70 -0.71
N SER A 26 1.05 -19.05 0.46
CA SER A 26 -0.03 -18.19 0.96
C SER A 26 -0.05 -16.85 0.23
N ILE A 27 1.14 -16.28 -0.07
CA ILE A 27 1.28 -15.12 -0.96
C ILE A 27 0.73 -15.46 -2.35
N GLU A 28 1.13 -16.59 -2.94
CA GLU A 28 0.65 -17.03 -4.25
C GLU A 28 -0.87 -17.24 -4.29
N ALA A 29 -1.43 -17.88 -3.25
CA ALA A 29 -2.86 -18.11 -3.13
C ALA A 29 -3.64 -16.79 -3.00
N ALA A 30 -3.15 -15.85 -2.20
CA ALA A 30 -3.77 -14.54 -2.03
C ALA A 30 -3.70 -13.70 -3.32
N ALA A 31 -2.60 -13.80 -4.08
CA ALA A 31 -2.44 -13.13 -5.37
C ALA A 31 -3.44 -13.66 -6.41
N ARG A 32 -3.59 -14.99 -6.52
CA ARG A 32 -4.59 -15.62 -7.39
C ARG A 32 -6.01 -15.19 -7.03
N LEU A 33 -6.39 -15.32 -5.75
CA LEU A 33 -7.73 -14.94 -5.30
C LEU A 33 -8.01 -13.44 -5.50
N SER A 34 -7.02 -12.58 -5.32
CA SER A 34 -7.13 -11.15 -5.62
C SER A 34 -7.40 -10.90 -7.10
N ALA A 35 -6.67 -11.57 -8.01
CA ALA A 35 -6.85 -11.43 -9.44
C ALA A 35 -8.25 -11.88 -9.89
N GLU A 36 -8.70 -13.05 -9.42
CA GLU A 36 -10.05 -13.57 -9.67
C GLU A 36 -11.12 -12.61 -9.13
N THR A 37 -10.92 -12.09 -7.92
CA THR A 37 -11.88 -11.16 -7.30
C THR A 37 -11.95 -9.83 -8.04
N ARG A 38 -10.82 -9.27 -8.47
CA ARG A 38 -10.78 -8.05 -9.30
C ARG A 38 -11.49 -8.26 -10.63
N ALA A 39 -11.26 -9.39 -11.30
CA ALA A 39 -11.93 -9.73 -12.55
C ALA A 39 -13.45 -9.86 -12.36
N ARG A 40 -13.88 -10.52 -11.27
CA ARG A 40 -15.29 -10.62 -10.89
C ARG A 40 -15.92 -9.25 -10.63
N LEU A 41 -15.24 -8.38 -9.90
CA LEU A 41 -15.72 -7.01 -9.65
C LEU A 41 -15.79 -6.18 -10.93
N ALA A 42 -14.79 -6.29 -11.81
CA ALA A 42 -14.80 -5.58 -13.09
C ALA A 42 -15.97 -6.02 -13.97
N ALA A 43 -16.35 -7.31 -13.94
CA ALA A 43 -17.54 -7.81 -14.62
C ALA A 43 -18.83 -7.26 -13.99
N LEU A 44 -18.93 -7.23 -12.66
CA LEU A 44 -20.11 -6.76 -11.94
C LEU A 44 -20.36 -5.25 -12.09
N LEU A 45 -19.30 -4.45 -12.19
CA LEU A 45 -19.38 -2.98 -12.18
C LEU A 45 -19.29 -2.34 -13.57
N ARG A 46 -19.22 -3.14 -14.64
CA ARG A 46 -18.99 -2.68 -16.03
C ARG A 46 -19.93 -1.55 -16.48
N GLU A 47 -21.19 -1.60 -16.06
CA GLU A 47 -22.26 -0.70 -16.53
C GLU A 47 -22.50 0.50 -15.61
N GLN A 48 -21.78 0.63 -14.49
CA GLN A 48 -22.16 1.54 -13.39
C GLN A 48 -21.25 2.78 -13.24
N ILE A 49 -20.24 2.97 -14.10
CA ILE A 49 -19.18 3.98 -13.89
C ILE A 49 -19.11 4.98 -15.07
N PRO A 50 -19.54 6.24 -14.86
CA PRO A 50 -19.29 7.38 -15.75
C PRO A 50 -17.80 7.65 -16.05
N CYS A 51 -17.47 8.58 -16.96
CA CYS A 51 -16.08 8.85 -17.36
C CYS A 51 -15.28 9.74 -16.38
N ASP A 52 -15.97 10.47 -15.50
CA ASP A 52 -15.44 11.36 -14.47
C ASP A 52 -15.36 10.70 -13.09
N THR A 53 -15.70 9.41 -13.00
CA THR A 53 -15.61 8.62 -11.79
C THR A 53 -14.82 7.33 -12.01
N SER A 54 -14.28 6.79 -10.92
CA SER A 54 -13.68 5.46 -10.89
C SER A 54 -14.15 4.73 -9.62
N ALA A 55 -14.57 3.47 -9.76
CA ALA A 55 -14.71 2.59 -8.61
C ALA A 55 -13.30 2.14 -8.19
N VAL A 56 -12.83 2.59 -7.03
CA VAL A 56 -11.49 2.31 -6.55
C VAL A 56 -11.57 1.36 -5.37
N VAL A 57 -10.87 0.24 -5.44
CA VAL A 57 -10.68 -0.69 -4.32
C VAL A 57 -9.37 -0.38 -3.60
N PHE A 58 -9.34 -0.69 -2.31
CA PHE A 58 -8.20 -0.44 -1.42
C PHE A 58 -7.79 -1.71 -0.68
N GLY A 59 -6.75 -1.58 0.13
CA GLY A 59 -6.43 -2.59 1.12
C GLY A 59 -5.96 -3.91 0.48
N SER A 60 -6.34 -5.03 1.11
CA SER A 60 -5.85 -6.36 0.72
C SER A 60 -6.15 -6.69 -0.75
N LEU A 61 -7.30 -6.28 -1.27
CA LEU A 61 -7.65 -6.55 -2.66
C LEU A 61 -6.77 -5.79 -3.63
N ALA A 62 -6.46 -4.51 -3.36
CA ALA A 62 -5.59 -3.70 -4.22
C ALA A 62 -4.13 -4.16 -4.15
N ARG A 63 -3.65 -4.61 -2.98
CA ARG A 63 -2.28 -5.10 -2.80
C ARG A 63 -2.00 -6.49 -3.36
N GLY A 64 -3.04 -7.29 -3.65
CA GLY A 64 -2.87 -8.68 -4.09
C GLY A 64 -2.80 -9.68 -2.93
N GLU A 65 -3.34 -9.29 -1.78
CA GLU A 65 -3.26 -10.00 -0.50
C GLU A 65 -4.64 -10.45 -0.01
N TYR A 66 -5.62 -10.56 -0.92
CA TYR A 66 -7.01 -10.87 -0.57
C TYR A 66 -7.13 -12.32 -0.06
N THR A 67 -7.75 -12.49 1.12
CA THR A 67 -8.09 -13.81 1.68
C THR A 67 -9.60 -13.94 1.81
N THR A 68 -10.09 -15.15 2.10
CA THR A 68 -11.53 -15.43 2.31
C THR A 68 -12.15 -14.54 3.41
N GLY A 69 -11.36 -14.18 4.41
CA GLY A 69 -11.76 -13.30 5.51
C GLY A 69 -11.52 -11.80 5.25
N SER A 70 -11.17 -11.38 4.04
CA SER A 70 -10.92 -9.98 3.72
C SER A 70 -12.22 -9.18 3.54
N ASP A 71 -12.19 -7.94 4.03
CA ASP A 71 -13.23 -6.94 3.78
C ASP A 71 -13.03 -6.34 2.37
N LEU A 72 -14.10 -5.90 1.71
CA LEU A 72 -14.01 -5.18 0.43
C LEU A 72 -14.03 -3.67 0.71
N ASP A 73 -12.86 -3.07 0.88
CA ASP A 73 -12.71 -1.62 1.00
C ASP A 73 -12.75 -0.99 -0.40
N TRP A 74 -13.75 -0.14 -0.66
CA TRP A 74 -13.94 0.53 -1.94
C TRP A 74 -14.49 1.95 -1.78
N THR A 75 -14.34 2.78 -2.81
CA THR A 75 -14.89 4.15 -2.88
C THR A 75 -15.24 4.49 -4.33
N LEU A 76 -16.28 5.30 -4.53
CA LEU A 76 -16.50 5.99 -5.81
C LEU A 76 -15.66 7.28 -5.81
N LEU A 77 -14.53 7.25 -6.51
CA LEU A 77 -13.65 8.41 -6.64
C LEU A 77 -14.20 9.32 -7.74
N ILE A 78 -14.41 10.60 -7.39
CA ILE A 78 -14.97 11.61 -8.27
C ILE A 78 -13.90 12.65 -8.58
N ASP A 79 -13.61 12.81 -9.86
CA ASP A 79 -12.74 13.86 -10.40
C ASP A 79 -13.52 14.69 -11.42
N GLY A 80 -14.53 15.40 -10.90
CA GLY A 80 -15.55 16.11 -11.66
C GLY A 80 -16.39 17.02 -10.76
N GLN A 81 -17.39 17.68 -11.36
CA GLN A 81 -18.33 18.51 -10.63
C GLN A 81 -19.23 17.65 -9.73
N ALA A 82 -19.73 18.23 -8.64
CA ALA A 82 -20.73 17.55 -7.83
C ALA A 82 -22.01 17.33 -8.63
N ASP A 83 -22.45 16.06 -8.69
CA ASP A 83 -23.66 15.61 -9.38
C ASP A 83 -24.59 14.88 -8.39
N GLU A 84 -25.89 15.07 -8.53
CA GLU A 84 -26.91 14.44 -7.67
C GLU A 84 -26.95 12.90 -7.83
N GLY A 85 -26.57 12.40 -9.01
CA GLY A 85 -26.51 10.99 -9.35
C GLY A 85 -25.40 10.22 -8.65
N HIS A 86 -24.38 10.88 -8.09
CA HIS A 86 -23.28 10.20 -7.38
C HIS A 86 -23.76 9.32 -6.23
N PHE A 87 -24.75 9.80 -5.45
CA PHE A 87 -25.27 9.03 -4.33
C PHE A 87 -26.04 7.79 -4.81
N SER A 88 -26.86 7.96 -5.85
CA SER A 88 -27.57 6.84 -6.50
C SER A 88 -26.61 5.79 -7.05
N GLN A 89 -25.47 6.21 -7.61
CA GLN A 89 -24.42 5.29 -8.07
C GLN A 89 -23.79 4.50 -6.91
N VAL A 90 -23.43 5.15 -5.80
CA VAL A 90 -22.93 4.47 -4.61
C VAL A 90 -23.96 3.46 -4.08
N GLN A 91 -25.24 3.81 -4.05
CA GLN A 91 -26.30 2.88 -3.66
C GLN A 91 -26.42 1.68 -4.61
N ALA A 92 -26.34 1.91 -5.92
CA ALA A 92 -26.37 0.86 -6.92
C ALA A 92 -25.18 -0.11 -6.77
N ILE A 93 -23.96 0.42 -6.64
CA ILE A 93 -22.75 -0.37 -6.38
C ILE A 93 -22.92 -1.17 -5.08
N THR A 94 -23.35 -0.53 -4.00
CA THR A 94 -23.56 -1.19 -2.70
C THR A 94 -24.56 -2.36 -2.82
N LYS A 95 -25.67 -2.17 -3.53
CA LYS A 95 -26.67 -3.22 -3.76
C LYS A 95 -26.10 -4.39 -4.56
N ILE A 96 -25.33 -4.12 -5.61
CA ILE A 96 -24.65 -5.14 -6.42
C ILE A 96 -23.68 -5.95 -5.57
N LEU A 97 -22.83 -5.27 -4.79
CA LEU A 97 -21.82 -5.92 -3.95
C LEU A 97 -22.46 -6.78 -2.84
N LYS A 98 -23.53 -6.28 -2.22
CA LYS A 98 -24.30 -7.03 -1.22
C LYS A 98 -24.97 -8.27 -1.82
N ALA A 99 -25.58 -8.15 -2.99
CA ALA A 99 -26.17 -9.29 -3.70
C ALA A 99 -25.10 -10.33 -4.10
N ALA A 100 -23.89 -9.88 -4.43
CA ALA A 100 -22.74 -10.72 -4.71
C ALA A 100 -22.03 -11.31 -3.47
N LYS A 101 -22.55 -11.03 -2.26
CA LYS A 101 -22.05 -11.51 -0.96
C LYS A 101 -20.63 -11.05 -0.62
N PHE A 102 -20.21 -9.87 -1.07
CA PHE A 102 -18.98 -9.26 -0.58
C PHE A 102 -19.15 -8.75 0.85
N HIS A 103 -18.09 -8.85 1.66
CA HIS A 103 -18.06 -8.23 2.99
C HIS A 103 -18.12 -6.70 2.90
N GLU A 104 -18.87 -6.08 3.80
CA GLU A 104 -19.01 -4.63 3.85
C GLU A 104 -17.71 -3.94 4.30
N PRO A 105 -17.44 -2.70 3.84
CA PRO A 105 -16.28 -1.94 4.29
C PRO A 105 -16.29 -1.68 5.80
N GLY A 106 -15.12 -1.35 6.35
CA GLY A 106 -14.99 -1.04 7.78
C GLY A 106 -15.92 0.11 8.25
N PRO A 107 -16.41 0.09 9.50
CA PRO A 107 -17.46 1.02 9.97
C PRO A 107 -17.00 2.46 10.21
N THR A 108 -15.77 2.83 9.84
CA THR A 108 -15.20 4.16 10.07
C THR A 108 -15.61 5.21 9.03
N GLY A 109 -16.42 4.83 8.02
CA GLY A 109 -16.93 5.75 6.99
C GLY A 109 -15.85 6.33 6.06
N VAL A 110 -14.68 5.69 6.00
CA VAL A 110 -13.58 6.02 5.06
C VAL A 110 -13.83 5.39 3.70
N PHE A 111 -14.51 4.25 3.68
CA PHE A 111 -14.84 3.43 2.52
C PHE A 111 -16.35 3.17 2.46
N GLY A 112 -16.84 2.67 1.34
CA GLY A 112 -18.25 2.41 1.06
C GLY A 112 -19.05 3.67 0.69
N ASN A 113 -18.36 4.72 0.24
CA ASN A 113 -19.01 6.00 -0.10
C ASN A 113 -18.23 6.72 -1.21
N VAL A 114 -18.57 7.98 -1.47
CA VAL A 114 -17.87 8.87 -2.40
C VAL A 114 -16.58 9.45 -1.77
N ALA A 115 -15.59 9.72 -2.62
CA ALA A 115 -14.49 10.62 -2.29
C ALA A 115 -14.25 11.58 -3.45
N PHE A 116 -14.19 12.88 -3.15
CA PHE A 116 -13.89 13.92 -4.14
C PHE A 116 -12.39 14.17 -4.22
N SER A 117 -11.88 14.41 -5.42
CA SER A 117 -10.46 14.69 -5.65
C SER A 117 -10.00 16.01 -5.02
N HIS A 118 -10.87 17.02 -4.93
CA HIS A 118 -10.51 18.35 -4.44
C HIS A 118 -9.97 18.37 -2.99
N PRO A 119 -10.64 17.80 -1.97
CA PRO A 119 -10.06 17.69 -0.62
C PRO A 119 -8.73 16.93 -0.59
N ILE A 120 -8.66 15.81 -1.34
CA ILE A 120 -7.45 14.98 -1.42
C ILE A 120 -6.27 15.80 -1.96
N LEU A 121 -6.50 16.58 -3.02
CA LEU A 121 -5.48 17.37 -3.70
C LEU A 121 -5.10 18.67 -2.97
N HIS A 122 -6.09 19.42 -2.48
CA HIS A 122 -5.87 20.80 -2.00
C HIS A 122 -5.60 20.89 -0.51
N GLN A 123 -6.03 19.91 0.29
CA GLN A 123 -5.87 19.90 1.75
C GLN A 123 -4.72 18.96 2.13
N ILE A 124 -3.49 19.34 1.81
CA ILE A 124 -2.27 18.61 2.23
C ILE A 124 -1.59 19.43 3.32
N GLY A 125 -1.64 18.95 4.56
CA GLY A 125 -1.24 19.70 5.75
C GLY A 125 -2.29 20.74 6.19
N GLY A 126 -1.96 21.48 7.25
CA GLY A 126 -2.88 22.46 7.84
C GLY A 126 -4.04 21.83 8.64
N GLN A 127 -4.99 22.67 9.07
CA GLN A 127 -6.11 22.26 9.94
C GLN A 127 -7.18 21.45 9.20
N GLU A 128 -7.40 21.73 7.92
CA GLU A 128 -8.43 21.08 7.11
C GLU A 128 -8.04 19.66 6.65
N ASP A 129 -6.76 19.30 6.76
CA ASP A 129 -6.27 17.97 6.40
C ASP A 129 -6.45 16.97 7.54
N THR A 130 -7.70 16.55 7.72
CA THR A 130 -8.09 15.59 8.75
C THR A 130 -7.37 14.23 8.62
N ASN A 131 -7.32 13.45 9.71
CA ASN A 131 -6.81 12.07 9.69
C ASN A 131 -7.50 11.21 8.62
N LYS A 132 -8.79 11.46 8.35
CA LYS A 132 -9.54 10.78 7.28
C LYS A 132 -8.99 11.16 5.91
N ASN A 133 -8.81 12.44 5.62
CA ASN A 133 -8.32 12.92 4.32
C ASN A 133 -6.87 12.45 4.06
N THR A 134 -5.99 12.61 5.05
CA THR A 134 -4.60 12.11 4.97
C THR A 134 -4.57 10.59 4.75
N THR A 135 -5.37 9.82 5.49
CA THR A 135 -5.47 8.37 5.29
C THR A 135 -5.95 8.03 3.88
N GLN A 136 -7.04 8.65 3.42
CA GLN A 136 -7.56 8.40 2.07
C GLN A 136 -6.53 8.72 0.99
N ARG A 137 -5.82 9.84 1.09
CA ARG A 137 -4.76 10.24 0.15
C ARG A 137 -3.59 9.26 0.12
N ILE A 138 -3.06 8.87 1.26
CA ILE A 138 -1.89 7.97 1.30
C ILE A 138 -2.27 6.55 0.86
N LEU A 139 -3.47 6.06 1.22
CA LEU A 139 -3.94 4.76 0.73
C LEU A 139 -4.27 4.80 -0.77
N LEU A 140 -4.74 5.94 -1.29
CA LEU A 140 -4.91 6.15 -2.73
C LEU A 140 -3.57 6.00 -3.45
N LEU A 141 -2.49 6.58 -2.91
CA LEU A 141 -1.17 6.44 -3.51
C LEU A 141 -0.60 5.03 -3.36
N LEU A 142 -0.66 4.41 -2.18
CA LEU A 142 0.17 3.22 -1.88
C LEU A 142 -0.57 1.88 -1.97
N GLU A 143 -1.90 1.86 -1.99
CA GLU A 143 -2.67 0.62 -1.99
C GLU A 143 -4.06 0.74 -2.61
N SER A 144 -4.17 1.42 -3.74
CA SER A 144 -5.43 1.52 -4.46
C SER A 144 -5.35 0.99 -5.89
N LEU A 145 -6.50 0.52 -6.38
CA LEU A 145 -6.63 0.00 -7.74
C LEU A 145 -8.03 0.33 -8.28
N ALA A 146 -8.11 0.89 -9.49
CA ALA A 146 -9.38 1.13 -10.15
C ALA A 146 -9.95 -0.18 -10.75
N ILE A 147 -11.24 -0.40 -10.53
CA ILE A 147 -12.02 -1.48 -11.14
C ILE A 147 -12.79 -0.90 -12.33
N GLY A 148 -12.57 -1.47 -13.52
CA GLY A 148 -13.20 -0.99 -14.74
C GLY A 148 -12.46 0.22 -15.32
N LYS A 149 -13.09 1.40 -15.32
CA LYS A 149 -12.55 2.64 -15.92
C LYS A 149 -11.59 3.36 -14.96
N PRO A 150 -10.28 3.45 -15.28
CA PRO A 150 -9.28 4.01 -14.38
C PRO A 150 -9.09 5.52 -14.55
N ASP A 151 -9.82 6.19 -15.44
CA ASP A 151 -9.52 7.54 -15.89
C ASP A 151 -9.47 8.58 -14.75
N ALA A 152 -10.50 8.61 -13.88
CA ALA A 152 -10.52 9.52 -12.73
C ALA A 152 -9.41 9.16 -11.73
N HIS A 153 -9.23 7.87 -11.44
CA HIS A 153 -8.15 7.39 -10.57
C HIS A 153 -6.77 7.84 -11.05
N GLU A 154 -6.45 7.62 -12.33
CA GLU A 154 -5.16 7.98 -12.92
C GLU A 154 -4.92 9.49 -12.98
N ARG A 155 -5.96 10.29 -13.25
CA ARG A 155 -5.88 11.76 -13.18
C ARG A 155 -5.59 12.23 -11.76
N VAL A 156 -6.32 11.72 -10.77
CA VAL A 156 -6.15 12.11 -9.36
C VAL A 156 -4.77 11.71 -8.85
N LEU A 157 -4.30 10.49 -9.12
CA LEU A 157 -2.95 10.07 -8.73
C LEU A 157 -1.87 11.01 -9.30
N ARG A 158 -2.01 11.39 -10.58
CA ARG A 158 -1.09 12.34 -11.22
C ARG A 158 -1.15 13.71 -10.54
N LEU A 159 -2.34 14.26 -10.31
CA LEU A 159 -2.50 15.58 -9.70
C LEU A 159 -1.94 15.63 -8.27
N VAL A 160 -2.20 14.59 -7.46
CA VAL A 160 -1.68 14.49 -6.10
C VAL A 160 -0.15 14.41 -6.10
N LEU A 161 0.45 13.58 -6.95
CA LEU A 161 1.90 13.49 -7.07
C LEU A 161 2.52 14.78 -7.61
N SER A 162 1.90 15.43 -8.59
CA SER A 162 2.30 16.76 -9.06
C SER A 162 2.33 17.76 -7.91
N ARG A 163 1.32 17.77 -7.05
CA ARG A 163 1.28 18.66 -5.87
C ARG A 163 2.46 18.42 -4.93
N TYR A 164 2.73 17.15 -4.59
CA TYR A 164 3.86 16.81 -3.73
C TYR A 164 5.21 17.18 -4.33
N VAL A 165 5.38 17.08 -5.65
CA VAL A 165 6.64 17.43 -6.31
C VAL A 165 6.76 18.95 -6.47
N GLU A 166 5.73 19.63 -7.00
CA GLU A 166 5.75 21.07 -7.30
C GLU A 166 5.90 21.94 -6.04
N ASP A 167 5.21 21.58 -4.95
CA ASP A 167 5.26 22.35 -3.71
C ASP A 167 6.53 22.07 -2.88
N ASP A 168 7.32 21.05 -3.23
CA ASP A 168 8.56 20.70 -2.52
C ASP A 168 9.71 21.64 -2.92
N ARG A 169 9.79 22.78 -2.22
CA ARG A 169 10.88 23.75 -2.43
C ARG A 169 12.26 23.16 -2.14
N GLY A 170 12.36 22.20 -1.22
CA GLY A 170 13.63 21.55 -0.90
C GLY A 170 14.15 20.71 -2.07
N LEU A 171 13.23 20.06 -2.78
CA LEU A 171 13.52 19.30 -3.99
C LEU A 171 13.98 20.20 -5.16
N HIS A 172 13.36 21.38 -5.36
CA HIS A 172 13.67 22.27 -6.49
C HIS A 172 14.85 23.21 -6.26
N TYR A 173 15.03 23.67 -5.01
CA TYR A 173 15.98 24.73 -4.66
C TYR A 173 17.01 24.31 -3.62
N GLY A 174 16.92 23.08 -3.10
CA GLY A 174 17.89 22.56 -2.14
C GLY A 174 19.28 22.34 -2.76
N SER A 175 20.28 22.30 -1.89
CA SER A 175 21.67 21.98 -2.24
C SER A 175 21.99 20.48 -2.17
N LYS A 176 21.05 19.66 -1.70
CA LYS A 176 21.21 18.21 -1.60
C LYS A 176 21.21 17.58 -3.00
N ARG A 177 22.05 16.57 -3.20
CA ARG A 177 22.19 15.87 -4.49
C ARG A 177 21.18 14.75 -4.66
N GLU A 178 20.75 14.16 -3.55
CA GLU A 178 19.72 13.11 -3.53
C GLU A 178 18.35 13.70 -3.87
N ILE A 179 17.62 13.06 -4.78
CA ILE A 179 16.29 13.44 -5.22
C ILE A 179 15.27 12.70 -4.35
N ILE A 180 14.89 13.34 -3.25
CA ILE A 180 13.93 12.82 -2.28
C ILE A 180 12.73 13.78 -2.21
N PRO A 181 11.50 13.34 -2.54
CA PRO A 181 10.30 14.16 -2.38
C PRO A 181 9.94 14.22 -0.89
N MET A 182 10.62 15.08 -0.15
CA MET A 182 10.51 15.24 1.30
C MET A 182 9.09 15.59 1.73
N PHE A 183 8.35 16.37 0.92
CA PHE A 183 6.97 16.69 1.24
C PHE A 183 6.08 15.44 1.28
N LEU A 184 6.22 14.55 0.28
CA LEU A 184 5.52 13.26 0.27
C LEU A 184 6.01 12.33 1.39
N LEU A 185 7.33 12.26 1.59
CA LEU A 185 7.93 11.41 2.63
C LEU A 185 7.39 11.78 4.01
N ASN A 186 7.34 13.08 4.32
CA ASN A 186 6.81 13.57 5.59
C ASN A 186 5.34 13.23 5.77
N ASP A 187 4.53 13.28 4.69
CA ASP A 187 3.12 12.92 4.78
C ASP A 187 2.92 11.41 4.99
N ILE A 188 3.75 10.57 4.36
CA ILE A 188 3.77 9.11 4.60
C ILE A 188 4.16 8.79 6.04
N VAL A 189 5.19 9.45 6.59
CA VAL A 189 5.61 9.31 7.99
C VAL A 189 4.50 9.77 8.94
N ARG A 190 3.85 10.90 8.64
CA ARG A 190 2.70 11.42 9.38
C ARG A 190 1.57 10.39 9.40
N TYR A 191 1.17 9.87 8.24
CA TYR A 191 0.16 8.81 8.12
C TYR A 191 0.50 7.60 8.98
N TRP A 192 1.74 7.10 8.94
CA TRP A 192 2.15 5.97 9.76
C TRP A 192 1.98 6.23 11.26
N ARG A 193 2.41 7.40 11.74
CA ARG A 193 2.24 7.80 13.15
C ARG A 193 0.78 7.95 13.52
N THR A 194 -0.04 8.55 12.65
CA THR A 194 -1.49 8.64 12.82
C THR A 194 -2.12 7.27 12.98
N VAL A 195 -1.83 6.32 12.09
CA VAL A 195 -2.37 4.96 12.16
C VAL A 195 -1.95 4.21 13.42
N ALA A 196 -0.71 4.39 13.88
CA ALA A 196 -0.22 3.79 15.11
C ALA A 196 -0.91 4.37 16.36
N VAL A 197 -1.18 5.68 16.39
CA VAL A 197 -1.92 6.33 17.49
C VAL A 197 -3.40 5.95 17.45
N ASP A 198 -4.02 5.97 16.27
CA ASP A 198 -5.41 5.58 16.04
C ASP A 198 -5.71 4.13 16.45
N PHE A 199 -4.71 3.25 16.42
CA PHE A 199 -4.85 1.89 16.94
C PHE A 199 -5.28 1.88 18.41
N VAL A 200 -4.64 2.72 19.25
CA VAL A 200 -4.96 2.84 20.67
C VAL A 200 -6.34 3.49 20.87
N TYR A 201 -6.67 4.51 20.08
CA TYR A 201 -8.00 5.12 20.10
C TYR A 201 -9.11 4.07 19.82
N LYS A 202 -8.96 3.28 18.74
CA LYS A 202 -9.92 2.21 18.36
C LYS A 202 -10.00 1.07 19.37
N GLN A 203 -8.94 0.85 20.14
CA GLN A 203 -8.92 -0.14 21.22
C GLN A 203 -9.77 0.32 22.41
N ARG A 204 -9.87 1.63 22.67
CA ARG A 204 -10.74 2.18 23.72
C ARG A 204 -12.22 2.18 23.30
N GLU A 205 -12.50 2.46 22.03
CA GLU A 205 -13.89 2.49 21.53
C GLU A 205 -14.51 1.09 21.35
N ARG A 206 -13.70 0.06 21.11
CA ARG A 206 -14.19 -1.27 20.71
C ARG A 206 -13.57 -2.35 21.57
N SER A 207 -14.42 -3.09 22.29
CA SER A 207 -14.02 -4.21 23.15
C SER A 207 -13.47 -5.43 22.38
N SER A 208 -13.74 -5.54 21.07
CA SER A 208 -13.36 -6.71 20.26
C SER A 208 -12.53 -6.39 19.01
N GLY A 209 -11.81 -7.40 18.52
CA GLY A 209 -11.02 -7.36 17.27
C GLY A 209 -9.71 -6.58 17.35
N TRP A 210 -9.27 -6.19 18.55
CA TRP A 210 -8.03 -5.43 18.73
C TRP A 210 -6.80 -6.29 18.36
N ALA A 211 -6.80 -7.59 18.65
CA ALA A 211 -5.68 -8.49 18.33
C ALA A 211 -5.52 -8.67 16.81
N LEU A 212 -6.62 -8.84 16.08
CA LEU A 212 -6.59 -8.85 14.60
C LEU A 212 -6.13 -7.50 14.03
N ARG A 213 -6.55 -6.37 14.62
CA ARG A 213 -6.05 -5.04 14.24
C ARG A 213 -4.55 -4.91 14.50
N ASN A 214 -4.05 -5.47 15.60
CA ASN A 214 -2.64 -5.47 15.97
C ASN A 214 -1.81 -6.31 14.97
N ALA A 215 -2.30 -7.49 14.58
CA ALA A 215 -1.67 -8.31 13.54
C ALA A 215 -1.51 -7.51 12.24
N LYS A 216 -2.60 -6.89 11.76
CA LYS A 216 -2.58 -6.03 10.56
C LYS A 216 -1.68 -4.79 10.73
N LEU A 217 -1.58 -4.20 11.93
CA LEU A 217 -0.68 -3.07 12.21
C LEU A 217 0.80 -3.46 12.11
N ARG A 218 1.16 -4.62 12.68
CA ARG A 218 2.54 -5.12 12.71
C ARG A 218 3.02 -5.63 11.35
N MET A 219 2.08 -6.01 10.48
CA MET A 219 2.34 -6.59 9.16
C MET A 219 1.91 -5.62 8.05
N SER A 220 0.73 -5.80 7.44
CA SER A 220 0.34 -5.10 6.22
C SER A 220 0.39 -3.57 6.30
N ARG A 221 -0.01 -2.95 7.42
CA ARG A 221 0.11 -1.48 7.58
C ARG A 221 1.56 -0.99 7.66
N LYS A 222 2.43 -1.78 8.29
CA LYS A 222 3.86 -1.52 8.31
C LYS A 222 4.46 -1.70 6.91
N LEU A 223 4.01 -2.69 6.15
CA LEU A 223 4.43 -2.87 4.75
C LEU A 223 4.02 -1.67 3.87
N ILE A 224 2.81 -1.11 4.04
CA ILE A 224 2.42 0.14 3.33
C ILE A 224 3.41 1.26 3.64
N PHE A 225 3.74 1.45 4.93
CA PHE A 225 4.72 2.47 5.32
C PHE A 225 6.09 2.22 4.68
N VAL A 226 6.59 0.98 4.73
CA VAL A 226 7.85 0.57 4.06
C VAL A 226 7.80 0.84 2.56
N SER A 227 6.71 0.48 1.88
CA SER A 227 6.52 0.76 0.44
C SER A 227 6.52 2.25 0.14
N GLY A 228 5.94 3.07 1.02
CA GLY A 228 5.99 4.52 0.93
C GLY A 228 7.42 5.07 1.04
N LEU A 229 8.22 4.56 1.99
CA LEU A 229 9.64 4.90 2.09
C LEU A 229 10.41 4.52 0.81
N ILE A 230 10.20 3.29 0.32
CA ILE A 230 10.82 2.82 -0.92
C ILE A 230 10.41 3.67 -2.12
N THR A 231 9.15 4.13 -2.18
CA THR A 231 8.67 5.03 -3.22
C THR A 231 9.42 6.36 -3.20
N CYS A 232 9.57 6.99 -2.03
CA CYS A 232 10.30 8.26 -1.88
C CYS A 232 11.81 8.10 -2.12
N PHE A 233 12.40 6.97 -1.71
CA PHE A 233 13.81 6.65 -1.98
C PHE A 233 14.04 6.11 -3.40
N GLY A 234 12.96 5.85 -4.14
CA GLY A 234 13.00 5.08 -5.38
C GLY A 234 13.91 5.70 -6.43
N PHE A 235 13.98 7.02 -6.52
CA PHE A 235 14.83 7.68 -7.51
C PHE A 235 16.32 7.37 -7.28
N GLU A 236 16.78 7.41 -6.03
CA GLU A 236 18.17 7.05 -5.69
C GLU A 236 18.42 5.54 -5.83
N LEU A 237 17.43 4.71 -5.51
CA LEU A 237 17.57 3.25 -5.54
C LEU A 237 17.51 2.66 -6.96
N PHE A 238 16.67 3.23 -7.84
CA PHE A 238 16.30 2.66 -9.14
C PHE A 238 16.48 3.62 -10.32
N GLY A 239 16.51 4.94 -10.08
CA GLY A 239 16.61 5.98 -11.10
C GLY A 239 18.04 6.36 -11.50
N LYS A 240 19.00 5.44 -11.36
CA LYS A 240 20.44 5.73 -11.55
C LYS A 240 20.83 6.09 -12.98
N ASP A 241 20.02 5.72 -13.96
CA ASP A 241 20.16 6.23 -15.33
C ASP A 241 19.51 7.63 -15.44
N ARG A 242 20.11 8.63 -14.79
CA ARG A 242 19.57 10.00 -14.75
C ARG A 242 19.36 10.59 -16.15
N ALA A 243 20.10 10.11 -17.16
CA ALA A 243 19.95 10.52 -18.56
C ALA A 243 18.60 10.10 -19.17
N THR A 244 17.96 9.03 -18.66
CA THR A 244 16.60 8.64 -19.08
C THR A 244 15.49 9.54 -18.49
N TRP A 245 15.82 10.39 -17.52
CA TRP A 245 14.85 11.21 -16.78
C TRP A 245 15.15 12.72 -16.78
N ALA A 246 16.34 13.13 -17.23
CA ALA A 246 16.74 14.53 -17.32
C ALA A 246 16.27 15.13 -18.66
N ASP A 247 15.67 16.32 -18.60
CA ASP A 247 15.57 17.21 -19.77
C ASP A 247 16.92 17.95 -19.93
N GLU A 248 17.12 18.73 -21.00
CA GLU A 248 18.38 19.47 -21.28
C GLU A 248 18.94 20.18 -20.02
N GLY A 249 19.93 19.54 -19.36
CA GLY A 249 20.52 19.96 -18.08
C GLY A 249 20.71 18.81 -17.09
N ASP A 250 21.53 19.02 -16.05
CA ASP A 250 21.81 18.00 -15.01
C ASP A 250 20.66 17.78 -13.99
N ARG A 251 19.49 18.41 -14.19
CA ARG A 251 18.36 18.38 -13.23
C ARG A 251 17.16 17.64 -13.81
N ILE A 252 16.55 16.77 -12.99
CA ILE A 252 15.28 16.13 -13.32
C ILE A 252 14.14 17.16 -13.36
N SER A 253 13.29 17.09 -14.37
CA SER A 253 12.11 17.95 -14.45
C SER A 253 10.96 17.42 -13.59
N THR A 254 10.07 18.33 -13.15
CA THR A 254 8.86 17.97 -12.41
C THR A 254 8.04 16.89 -13.12
N PRO A 255 7.73 16.99 -14.43
CA PRO A 255 6.97 15.95 -15.13
C PRO A 255 7.68 14.58 -15.13
N ALA A 256 9.01 14.55 -15.28
CA ALA A 256 9.77 13.31 -15.27
C ALA A 256 9.74 12.64 -13.90
N LEU A 257 9.91 13.39 -12.81
CA LEU A 257 9.82 12.84 -11.47
C LEU A 257 8.40 12.38 -11.11
N VAL A 258 7.37 13.14 -11.52
CA VAL A 258 5.97 12.71 -11.36
C VAL A 258 5.70 11.42 -12.13
N ARG A 259 6.22 11.28 -13.35
CA ARG A 259 6.13 10.02 -14.11
C ARG A 259 6.82 8.86 -13.37
N PHE A 260 8.03 9.08 -12.87
CA PHE A 260 8.77 8.09 -12.08
C PHE A 260 7.98 7.64 -10.84
N LEU A 261 7.49 8.59 -10.04
CA LEU A 261 6.71 8.28 -8.83
C LEU A 261 5.41 7.55 -9.19
N ARG A 262 4.75 7.93 -10.30
CA ARG A 262 3.56 7.22 -10.80
C ARG A 262 3.84 5.77 -11.17
N GLU A 263 4.98 5.48 -11.76
CA GLU A 263 5.41 4.10 -12.02
C GLU A 263 5.69 3.34 -10.73
N ARG A 264 6.34 4.00 -9.75
CA ARG A 264 6.61 3.40 -8.43
C ARG A 264 5.35 3.03 -7.66
N ILE A 265 4.34 3.90 -7.62
CA ILE A 265 3.10 3.64 -6.88
C ILE A 265 2.20 2.57 -7.51
N ARG A 266 2.46 2.18 -8.77
CA ARG A 266 1.77 1.06 -9.43
C ARG A 266 2.33 -0.31 -9.03
N VAL A 267 3.53 -0.35 -8.47
CA VAL A 267 4.14 -1.56 -7.94
C VAL A 267 3.50 -1.86 -6.59
N THR A 268 3.00 -3.09 -6.40
CA THR A 268 2.38 -3.47 -5.12
C THR A 268 3.40 -3.40 -3.98
N PRO A 269 2.97 -3.19 -2.72
CA PRO A 269 3.91 -3.09 -1.60
C PRO A 269 4.85 -4.29 -1.44
N LEU A 270 4.38 -5.52 -1.71
CA LEU A 270 5.23 -6.72 -1.67
C LEU A 270 6.21 -6.78 -2.84
N GLU A 271 5.79 -6.44 -4.05
CA GLU A 271 6.69 -6.38 -5.22
C GLU A 271 7.76 -5.30 -5.02
N SER A 272 7.37 -4.12 -4.49
CA SER A 272 8.29 -3.02 -4.19
C SER A 272 9.35 -3.44 -3.17
N LEU A 273 8.95 -4.17 -2.13
CA LEU A 273 9.88 -4.77 -1.17
C LEU A 273 10.80 -5.81 -1.85
N ALA A 274 10.24 -6.69 -2.70
CA ALA A 274 11.02 -7.70 -3.42
C ALA A 274 12.10 -7.06 -4.33
N GLU A 275 11.77 -5.98 -5.03
CA GLU A 275 12.72 -5.23 -5.87
C GLU A 275 13.92 -4.70 -5.07
N VAL A 276 13.69 -4.19 -3.85
CA VAL A 276 14.78 -3.77 -2.96
C VAL A 276 15.58 -4.97 -2.47
N LEU A 277 14.92 -6.07 -2.11
CA LEU A 277 15.59 -7.29 -1.62
C LEU A 277 16.42 -7.99 -2.72
N LEU A 278 16.15 -7.73 -3.99
CA LEU A 278 16.96 -8.23 -5.11
C LEU A 278 18.30 -7.52 -5.25
N ARG A 279 18.52 -6.40 -4.53
CA ARG A 279 19.80 -5.70 -4.57
C ARG A 279 20.96 -6.59 -4.10
N PRO A 280 22.16 -6.46 -4.69
CA PRO A 280 23.27 -7.39 -4.42
C PRO A 280 23.74 -7.42 -2.96
N ALA A 281 23.63 -6.30 -2.25
CA ALA A 281 24.07 -6.18 -0.86
C ALA A 281 23.16 -6.93 0.13
N ILE A 282 21.92 -7.20 -0.26
CA ILE A 282 20.93 -7.85 0.60
C ILE A 282 21.11 -9.36 0.57
N SER A 283 21.13 -10.01 1.73
CA SER A 283 21.27 -11.45 1.84
C SER A 283 19.98 -12.21 1.51
N ALA A 284 20.11 -13.46 1.07
CA ALA A 284 18.99 -14.39 0.93
C ALA A 284 18.31 -14.69 2.27
N GLU A 285 19.00 -14.50 3.40
CA GLU A 285 18.44 -14.66 4.74
C GLU A 285 17.47 -13.52 5.09
N THR A 286 17.85 -12.26 4.85
CA THR A 286 16.95 -11.11 5.04
C THR A 286 15.68 -11.25 4.19
N ALA A 287 15.83 -11.71 2.95
CA ALA A 287 14.69 -11.98 2.08
C ALA A 287 13.75 -13.03 2.69
N ARG A 288 14.30 -14.16 3.17
CA ARG A 288 13.53 -15.20 3.87
C ARG A 288 12.84 -14.68 5.12
N MET A 289 13.53 -13.94 5.98
CA MET A 289 12.94 -13.37 7.21
C MET A 289 11.69 -12.54 6.91
N LEU A 290 11.73 -11.71 5.87
CA LEU A 290 10.62 -10.85 5.50
C LEU A 290 9.47 -11.62 4.83
N PHE A 291 9.78 -12.42 3.82
CA PHE A 291 8.75 -13.11 3.04
C PHE A 291 8.16 -14.33 3.75
N ASP A 292 8.94 -15.11 4.51
CA ASP A 292 8.40 -16.20 5.33
C ASP A 292 7.46 -15.64 6.41
N SER A 293 7.81 -14.49 7.01
CA SER A 293 6.94 -13.82 7.97
C SER A 293 5.66 -13.31 7.33
N TYR A 294 5.73 -12.75 6.12
CA TYR A 294 4.54 -12.23 5.44
C TYR A 294 3.64 -13.36 4.92
N ASP A 295 4.21 -14.44 4.40
CA ASP A 295 3.47 -15.64 4.01
C ASP A 295 2.74 -16.26 5.20
N ALA A 296 3.44 -16.44 6.34
CA ALA A 296 2.84 -16.95 7.57
C ALA A 296 1.74 -16.03 8.13
N PHE A 297 1.82 -14.72 7.86
CA PHE A 297 0.76 -13.78 8.20
C PHE A 297 -0.48 -13.95 7.30
N LEU A 298 -0.30 -14.14 5.99
CA LEU A 298 -1.41 -14.39 5.07
C LEU A 298 -2.07 -15.74 5.34
N ASP A 299 -1.29 -16.78 5.67
CA ASP A 299 -1.79 -18.08 6.15
C ASP A 299 -2.67 -17.92 7.40
N LEU A 300 -2.19 -17.19 8.41
CA LEU A 300 -2.97 -16.92 9.62
C LEU A 300 -4.26 -16.13 9.34
N LEU A 301 -4.26 -15.25 8.33
CA LEU A 301 -5.45 -14.50 7.92
C LEU A 301 -6.44 -15.30 7.07
N SER A 302 -5.99 -16.34 6.38
CA SER A 302 -6.85 -17.25 5.60
C SER A 302 -7.45 -18.35 6.48
N ASN A 303 -6.83 -18.66 7.62
CA ASN A 303 -7.35 -19.60 8.61
C ASN A 303 -8.53 -19.00 9.40
N GLU A 304 -9.74 -19.53 9.20
CA GLU A 304 -10.97 -19.02 9.84
C GLU A 304 -10.95 -19.14 11.38
N GLU A 305 -10.37 -20.22 11.91
CA GLU A 305 -10.29 -20.47 13.36
C GLU A 305 -9.36 -19.47 14.03
N GLU A 306 -8.13 -19.34 13.53
CA GLU A 306 -7.14 -18.42 14.07
C GLU A 306 -7.61 -16.96 13.93
N ARG A 307 -8.15 -16.60 12.76
CA ARG A 307 -8.71 -15.27 12.53
C ARG A 307 -9.91 -15.00 13.44
N GLY A 308 -10.79 -15.99 13.65
CA GLY A 308 -11.92 -15.93 14.57
C GLY A 308 -11.48 -15.69 16.01
N ARG A 309 -10.48 -16.45 16.46
CA ARG A 309 -9.84 -16.32 17.77
C ARG A 309 -9.26 -14.91 17.97
N LEU A 310 -8.50 -14.40 17.00
CA LEU A 310 -7.97 -13.02 17.05
C LEU A 310 -9.06 -11.93 17.02
N LYS A 311 -10.22 -12.21 16.43
CA LYS A 311 -11.35 -11.28 16.43
C LYS A 311 -12.03 -11.22 17.80
N GLN A 312 -12.07 -12.34 18.52
CA GLN A 312 -12.76 -12.48 19.80
C GLN A 312 -11.85 -12.33 21.02
N LEU A 313 -10.52 -12.35 20.85
CA LEU A 313 -9.56 -12.30 21.95
C LEU A 313 -9.77 -11.05 22.83
N PRO A 314 -10.09 -11.21 24.12
CA PRO A 314 -10.24 -10.09 25.04
C PRO A 314 -8.90 -9.40 25.30
N LEU A 315 -8.96 -8.15 25.75
CA LEU A 315 -7.79 -7.40 26.19
C LEU A 315 -7.68 -7.52 27.72
N ASP A 316 -7.04 -8.59 28.19
CA ASP A 316 -6.87 -8.88 29.61
C ASP A 316 -5.49 -9.48 29.93
N GLU A 317 -5.29 -9.93 31.17
CA GLU A 317 -4.02 -10.48 31.66
C GLU A 317 -3.62 -11.80 30.97
N GLN A 318 -4.57 -12.53 30.38
CA GLN A 318 -4.29 -13.81 29.71
C GLN A 318 -3.65 -13.63 28.32
N LEU A 319 -3.54 -12.38 27.87
CA LEU A 319 -3.01 -12.05 26.55
C LEU A 319 -1.62 -12.64 26.25
N GLY A 320 -0.76 -12.69 27.25
CA GLY A 320 0.60 -13.24 27.12
C GLY A 320 0.63 -14.74 26.82
N HIS A 321 -0.47 -15.45 27.08
CA HIS A 321 -0.56 -16.91 27.04
C HIS A 321 -1.33 -17.44 25.82
N ASP A 322 -2.02 -16.58 25.06
CA ASP A 322 -2.75 -17.03 23.87
C ASP A 322 -1.78 -17.48 22.75
N PRO A 323 -1.83 -18.74 22.31
CA PRO A 323 -0.88 -19.28 21.33
C PRO A 323 -0.99 -18.62 19.96
N THR A 324 -2.20 -18.27 19.51
CA THR A 324 -2.43 -17.59 18.23
C THR A 324 -1.90 -16.17 18.26
N PHE A 325 -2.14 -15.44 19.36
CA PHE A 325 -1.56 -14.11 19.53
C PHE A 325 -0.03 -14.16 19.70
N LYS A 326 0.51 -15.17 20.39
CA LYS A 326 1.95 -15.40 20.45
C LYS A 326 2.54 -15.63 19.04
N ARG A 327 1.88 -16.42 18.18
CA ARG A 327 2.26 -16.59 16.77
C ARG A 327 2.28 -15.25 16.03
N VAL A 328 1.25 -14.41 16.19
CA VAL A 328 1.24 -13.03 15.63
C VAL A 328 2.47 -12.24 16.10
N ARG A 329 2.77 -12.26 17.40
CA ARG A 329 3.94 -11.56 17.97
C ARG A 329 5.24 -12.03 17.35
N ASP A 330 5.43 -13.34 17.26
CA ASP A 330 6.64 -13.96 16.74
C ASP A 330 6.82 -13.61 15.25
N ILE A 331 5.78 -13.74 14.42
CA ILE A 331 5.79 -13.33 13.00
C ILE A 331 6.22 -11.86 12.86
N GLY A 332 5.56 -10.94 13.55
CA GLY A 332 5.91 -9.52 13.39
C GLY A 332 7.23 -9.11 14.05
N ARG A 333 7.83 -9.95 14.91
CA ARG A 333 9.18 -9.73 15.44
C ARG A 333 10.22 -10.11 14.38
N GLU A 334 10.04 -11.25 13.73
CA GLU A 334 10.90 -11.69 12.62
C GLU A 334 10.81 -10.71 11.45
N PHE A 335 9.60 -10.28 11.09
CA PHE A 335 9.41 -9.23 10.08
C PHE A 335 10.14 -7.93 10.46
N GLN A 336 10.07 -7.49 11.72
CA GLN A 336 10.80 -6.30 12.18
C GLN A 336 12.32 -6.50 12.05
N ARG A 337 12.87 -7.63 12.49
CA ARG A 337 14.30 -7.92 12.37
C ARG A 337 14.76 -7.92 10.92
N GLY A 338 13.95 -8.45 10.01
CA GLY A 338 14.22 -8.40 8.57
C GLY A 338 14.26 -6.96 8.04
N LEU A 339 13.36 -6.08 8.51
CA LEU A 339 13.39 -4.65 8.16
C LEU A 339 14.60 -3.94 8.77
N ASP A 340 15.00 -4.30 10.00
CA ASP A 340 16.18 -3.73 10.65
C ASP A 340 17.45 -4.05 9.84
N ARG A 341 17.61 -5.32 9.44
CA ARG A 341 18.71 -5.75 8.55
C ARG A 341 18.70 -5.02 7.21
N LEU A 342 17.53 -4.94 6.58
CA LEU A 342 17.35 -4.28 5.29
C LEU A 342 17.75 -2.80 5.35
N PHE A 343 17.16 -2.04 6.27
CA PHE A 343 17.30 -0.59 6.32
C PHE A 343 18.54 -0.12 7.07
N PHE A 344 19.08 -0.87 8.02
CA PHE A 344 20.13 -0.37 8.92
C PHE A 344 21.44 -1.15 8.88
N GLU A 345 21.50 -2.31 8.21
CA GLU A 345 22.68 -3.19 8.26
C GLU A 345 23.26 -3.49 6.87
N GLU A 346 22.48 -4.10 5.98
CA GLU A 346 23.01 -4.79 4.79
C GLU A 346 23.28 -3.87 3.59
N ASP A 347 22.38 -2.93 3.27
CA ASP A 347 22.55 -2.03 2.12
C ASP A 347 23.02 -0.63 2.55
N PRO A 348 24.27 -0.23 2.23
CA PRO A 348 24.81 1.05 2.67
C PRO A 348 24.07 2.27 2.12
N GLU A 349 23.51 2.19 0.91
CA GLU A 349 22.77 3.28 0.28
C GLU A 349 21.41 3.44 0.97
N LEU A 350 20.68 2.34 1.17
CA LEU A 350 19.42 2.36 1.90
C LEU A 350 19.61 2.84 3.35
N ARG A 351 20.69 2.39 4.00
CA ARG A 351 21.08 2.84 5.34
C ARG A 351 21.34 4.33 5.40
N LYS A 352 22.10 4.87 4.44
CA LYS A 352 22.33 6.32 4.36
C LYS A 352 21.01 7.07 4.19
N LEU A 353 20.13 6.61 3.30
CA LEU A 353 18.84 7.25 3.05
C LEU A 353 17.95 7.26 4.30
N ILE A 354 17.76 6.11 4.96
CA ILE A 354 16.90 6.04 6.14
C ILE A 354 17.47 6.84 7.33
N GLN A 355 18.79 6.84 7.54
CA GLN A 355 19.43 7.61 8.61
C GLN A 355 19.34 9.12 8.36
N THR A 356 19.39 9.53 7.10
CA THR A 356 19.40 10.94 6.71
C THR A 356 18.01 11.55 6.62
N TYR A 357 17.01 10.77 6.18
CA TYR A 357 15.68 11.28 5.81
C TYR A 357 14.52 10.57 6.52
N GLY A 358 14.76 9.41 7.13
CA GLY A 358 13.69 8.56 7.67
C GLY A 358 13.11 9.02 9.01
N VAL A 359 13.76 9.98 9.68
CA VAL A 359 13.37 10.44 11.03
C VAL A 359 13.36 11.97 11.18
N PHE A 360 14.42 12.66 10.73
CA PHE A 360 14.63 14.09 10.95
C PHE A 360 14.58 14.91 9.67
#